data_AF-A0AAW3MYJ6-F1
#
_entry.id   AF-A0AAW3MYJ6-F1
#
_cell.length_a   1.000
_cell.length_b   1.000
_cell.length_c   1.000
_cell.angle_alpha   90.00
_cell.angle_beta   90.00
_cell.angle_gamma   90.00
#
_symmetry.space_group_name_H-M   'P 1'
#
loop_
_entity.id
_entity.type
_entity.pdbx_description
1 polymer ?
#
loop_
_entity_poly.entity_id
_entity_poly.type
_entity_poly.pdbx_seq_one_letter_code
_entity_poly.pdbx_strand_id
1 'polypeptide(L)'
;MTRATEWMTVRVAAIALEEGFALQLRKTRVMRRGVRQRLAGVVVNRHPNLARDEFDTLKAILTNCVRHGPASQNRAAHPDFRGHLAGRVAHATMLNAARGMKLQAIFDGIVWDAGDSGA
;
A
#
# COMPACT_ATOMS: atom_id res chain seq x y z
N MET A 1 9.53 -1.35 28.75
CA MET A 1 8.15 -1.23 28.26
C MET A 1 7.38 -0.45 29.30
N THR A 2 6.40 0.36 28.91
CA THR A 2 5.53 1.04 29.88
C THR A 2 4.61 0.01 30.53
N ARG A 3 4.43 0.08 31.86
CA ARG A 3 3.50 -0.77 32.64
C ARG A 3 2.09 -0.82 32.04
N ALA A 4 1.69 0.27 31.38
CA ALA A 4 0.43 0.38 30.64
C ALA A 4 0.27 -0.65 29.50
N THR A 5 1.36 -0.99 28.83
CA THR A 5 1.33 -1.84 27.64
C THR A 5 1.29 -3.33 27.99
N GLU A 6 1.91 -3.68 29.12
CA GLU A 6 1.93 -5.05 29.64
C GLU A 6 0.53 -5.49 30.10
N TRP A 7 -0.16 -4.66 30.91
CA TRP A 7 -1.52 -5.00 31.36
C TRP A 7 -2.49 -5.13 30.18
N MET A 8 -2.36 -4.26 29.17
CA MET A 8 -3.24 -4.27 28.00
C MET A 8 -3.08 -5.56 27.19
N THR A 9 -1.84 -6.02 27.03
CA THR A 9 -1.55 -7.26 26.29
C THR A 9 -2.17 -8.47 27.01
N VAL A 10 -2.03 -8.54 28.32
CA VAL A 10 -2.61 -9.60 29.16
C VAL A 10 -4.15 -9.57 29.09
N ARG A 11 -4.76 -8.39 29.19
CA ARG A 11 -6.22 -8.23 29.15
C ARG A 11 -6.82 -8.65 27.80
N VAL A 12 -6.22 -8.19 26.71
CA VAL A 12 -6.64 -8.58 25.35
C VAL A 12 -6.48 -10.08 25.15
N ALA A 13 -5.42 -10.68 25.70
CA ALA A 13 -5.22 -12.12 25.59
C ALA A 13 -6.28 -12.93 26.35
N ALA A 14 -6.65 -12.49 27.55
CA ALA A 14 -7.71 -13.13 28.34
C ALA A 14 -9.06 -13.09 27.60
N ILE A 15 -9.46 -11.92 27.09
CA ILE A 15 -10.71 -11.76 26.33
C ILE A 15 -10.71 -12.68 25.10
N ALA A 16 -9.62 -12.71 24.33
CA ALA A 16 -9.56 -13.57 23.15
C ALA A 16 -9.73 -15.06 23.50
N LEU A 17 -9.15 -15.52 24.61
CA LEU A 17 -9.31 -16.90 25.09
C LEU A 17 -10.73 -17.19 25.58
N GLU A 18 -11.35 -16.26 26.32
CA GLU A 18 -12.74 -16.38 26.79
C GLU A 18 -13.74 -16.48 25.63
N GLU A 19 -13.51 -15.75 24.55
CA GLU A 19 -14.30 -15.79 23.31
C GLU A 19 -13.98 -17.01 22.42
N GLY A 20 -13.08 -17.91 22.85
CA GLY A 20 -12.72 -19.13 22.12
C GLY A 20 -11.71 -18.94 20.99
N PHE A 21 -11.03 -17.79 20.90
CA PHE A 21 -9.96 -17.56 19.93
C PHE A 21 -8.61 -18.07 20.43
N ALA A 22 -7.84 -18.68 19.53
CA ALA A 22 -6.45 -19.04 19.78
C ALA A 22 -5.50 -17.92 19.31
N LEU A 23 -4.61 -17.47 20.20
CA LEU A 23 -3.61 -16.45 19.87
C LEU A 23 -2.34 -17.08 19.30
N GLN A 24 -1.92 -16.61 18.13
CA GLN A 24 -0.61 -16.97 17.58
C GLN A 24 0.49 -16.11 18.19
N LEU A 25 1.00 -16.51 19.36
CA LEU A 25 1.97 -15.74 20.14
C LEU A 25 3.25 -15.37 19.37
N ARG A 26 3.65 -16.15 18.36
CA ARG A 26 4.80 -15.80 17.49
C ARG A 26 4.55 -14.58 16.61
N LYS A 27 3.29 -14.31 16.28
CA LYS A 27 2.86 -13.14 15.47
C LYS A 27 2.38 -11.98 16.34
N THR A 28 1.99 -12.24 17.59
CA THR A 28 1.55 -11.23 18.56
C THR A 28 2.74 -10.51 19.19
N ARG A 29 2.87 -9.21 18.94
CA ARG A 29 3.93 -8.39 19.55
C ARG A 29 3.50 -6.94 19.67
N VAL A 30 4.01 -6.28 20.69
CA VAL A 30 3.93 -4.82 20.82
C VAL A 30 5.04 -4.21 19.97
N MET A 31 4.68 -3.55 18.88
CA MET A 31 5.65 -2.86 18.01
C MET A 31 5.92 -1.44 18.51
N ARG A 32 7.18 -1.09 18.75
CA ARG A 32 7.57 0.28 19.11
C ARG A 32 7.43 1.24 17.92
N ARG A 33 7.26 2.54 18.19
CA ARG A 33 7.15 3.58 17.16
C ARG A 33 8.36 3.67 16.20
N GLY A 34 9.55 3.29 16.68
CA GLY A 34 10.79 3.32 15.91
C GLY A 34 10.94 2.21 14.86
N VAL A 35 10.10 1.16 14.89
CA VAL A 35 10.11 0.10 13.88
C VAL A 35 9.00 0.31 12.85
N ARG A 36 9.18 -0.18 11.63
CA ARG A 36 8.13 -0.14 10.59
C ARG A 36 6.99 -1.08 10.95
N GLN A 37 5.82 -0.52 11.20
CA GLN A 37 4.55 -1.19 11.45
C GLN A 37 3.78 -1.29 10.14
N ARG A 38 3.43 -2.52 9.73
CA ARG A 38 2.66 -2.80 8.52
C ARG A 38 1.34 -3.46 8.90
N LEU A 39 0.23 -3.02 8.31
CA LEU A 39 -1.08 -3.62 8.44
C LEU A 39 -1.71 -3.72 7.05
N ALA A 40 -2.08 -4.92 6.62
CA ALA A 40 -2.65 -5.18 5.29
C ALA A 40 -1.86 -4.52 4.12
N GLY A 41 -0.52 -4.58 4.16
CA GLY A 41 0.36 -3.95 3.16
C GLY A 41 0.65 -2.46 3.39
N VAL A 42 -0.13 -1.78 4.22
CA VAL A 42 -0.01 -0.35 4.50
C VAL A 42 0.94 -0.10 5.67
N VAL A 43 1.79 0.93 5.57
CA VAL A 43 2.62 1.40 6.69
C VAL A 43 1.80 2.36 7.56
N VAL A 44 1.75 2.10 8.88
CA VAL A 44 0.83 2.81 9.79
C VAL A 44 1.52 3.58 10.93
N ASN A 45 2.85 3.72 10.92
CA ASN A 45 3.63 4.31 12.03
C ASN A 45 3.13 5.67 12.56
N ARG A 46 2.52 6.49 11.70
CA ARG A 46 1.97 7.81 12.09
C ARG A 46 0.64 8.09 11.40
N HIS A 47 0.60 7.85 10.10
CA HIS A 47 -0.60 7.87 9.29
C HIS A 47 -0.49 6.73 8.28
N PRO A 48 -1.60 6.23 7.73
CA PRO A 48 -1.57 5.28 6.62
C PRO A 48 -0.68 5.81 5.49
N ASN A 49 0.20 4.97 4.96
CA ASN A 49 1.09 5.35 3.88
C ASN A 49 1.51 4.12 3.08
N LEU A 50 1.82 4.33 1.81
CA LEU A 50 2.46 3.29 1.02
C LEU A 50 3.84 2.98 1.58
N ALA A 51 4.18 1.71 1.46
CA ALA A 51 5.54 1.24 1.49
C ALA A 51 6.42 2.10 0.56
N ARG A 52 7.60 2.52 1.03
CA ARG A 52 8.53 3.32 0.21
C ARG A 52 8.90 2.59 -1.08
N ASP A 53 9.19 1.31 -0.94
CA ASP A 53 9.45 0.35 -2.01
C ASP A 53 8.32 0.30 -3.05
N GLU A 54 7.06 0.22 -2.61
CA GLU A 54 5.90 0.22 -3.53
C GLU A 54 5.70 1.58 -4.21
N PHE A 55 5.87 2.68 -3.48
CA PHE A 55 5.76 4.03 -4.03
C PHE A 55 6.83 4.27 -5.09
N ASP A 56 8.10 3.95 -4.80
CA ASP A 56 9.21 4.15 -5.71
C ASP A 56 9.04 3.27 -6.97
N THR A 57 8.58 2.02 -6.80
CA THR A 57 8.26 1.12 -7.91
C THR A 57 7.14 1.67 -8.80
N LEU A 58 6.03 2.11 -8.21
CA LEU A 58 4.91 2.67 -8.98
C LEU A 58 5.32 3.95 -9.70
N LYS A 59 6.05 4.84 -9.03
CA LYS A 59 6.60 6.05 -9.64
C LYS A 59 7.51 5.72 -10.84
N ALA A 60 8.37 4.72 -10.71
CA ALA A 60 9.26 4.30 -11.79
C ALA A 60 8.46 3.76 -12.98
N ILE A 61 7.46 2.91 -12.76
CA ILE A 61 6.58 2.40 -13.82
C ILE A 61 5.90 3.55 -14.56
N LEU A 62 5.23 4.46 -13.83
CA LEU A 62 4.54 5.61 -14.44
C LEU A 62 5.49 6.50 -15.23
N THR A 63 6.66 6.80 -14.68
CA THR A 63 7.68 7.63 -15.36
C THR A 63 8.18 6.95 -16.64
N ASN A 64 8.37 5.62 -16.61
CA ASN A 64 8.78 4.87 -17.78
C ASN A 64 7.66 4.78 -18.82
N CYS A 65 6.39 4.70 -18.41
CA CYS A 65 5.26 4.77 -19.33
C CYS A 65 5.26 6.12 -20.09
N VAL A 66 5.53 7.23 -19.40
CA VAL A 66 5.66 8.55 -20.05
C VAL A 66 6.82 8.58 -21.04
N ARG A 67 7.96 7.94 -20.73
CA ARG A 67 9.18 8.01 -21.55
C ARG A 67 9.23 7.04 -22.72
N HIS A 68 8.68 5.84 -22.54
CA HIS A 68 8.84 4.71 -23.44
C HIS A 68 7.51 4.13 -23.92
N GLY A 69 6.39 4.75 -23.54
CA GLY A 69 5.05 4.28 -23.80
C GLY A 69 4.59 3.19 -22.82
N PRO A 70 3.28 3.06 -22.58
CA PRO A 70 2.70 2.10 -21.63
C PRO A 70 2.98 0.64 -22.02
N ALA A 71 3.00 0.32 -23.32
CA ALA A 71 3.29 -1.02 -23.83
C ALA A 71 4.67 -1.56 -23.37
N SER A 72 5.67 -0.68 -23.22
CA SER A 72 7.01 -1.05 -22.76
C SER A 72 7.05 -1.54 -21.31
N GLN A 73 6.08 -1.12 -20.50
CA GLN A 73 6.01 -1.45 -19.07
C GLN A 73 4.96 -2.52 -18.76
N ASN A 74 4.10 -2.90 -19.71
CA ASN A 74 3.09 -3.95 -19.54
C ASN A 74 3.71 -5.37 -19.62
N ARG A 75 4.67 -5.67 -18.74
CA ARG A 75 5.44 -6.93 -18.73
C ARG A 75 4.60 -8.15 -18.37
N ALA A 76 3.53 -7.95 -17.62
CA ALA A 76 2.61 -9.01 -17.21
C ALA A 76 1.42 -9.17 -18.18
N ALA A 77 1.43 -8.46 -19.32
CA ALA A 77 0.38 -8.50 -20.34
C ALA A 77 -1.02 -8.30 -19.75
N HIS A 78 -1.18 -7.31 -18.87
CA HIS A 78 -2.47 -6.91 -18.33
C HIS A 78 -3.39 -6.48 -19.49
N PRO A 79 -4.61 -7.05 -19.59
CA PRO A 79 -5.57 -6.68 -20.64
C PRO A 79 -6.03 -5.22 -20.56
N ASP A 80 -6.21 -4.71 -19.34
CA ASP A 80 -6.48 -3.29 -19.06
C ASP A 80 -5.33 -2.73 -18.20
N PHE A 81 -4.22 -2.41 -18.85
CA PHE A 81 -3.05 -1.89 -18.15
C PHE A 81 -3.30 -0.49 -17.60
N ARG A 82 -4.12 0.31 -18.29
CA ARG A 82 -4.52 1.65 -17.85
C ARG A 82 -5.31 1.58 -16.54
N GLY A 83 -6.36 0.77 -16.47
CA GLY A 83 -7.16 0.57 -15.27
C GLY A 83 -6.36 -0.03 -14.12
N HIS A 84 -5.43 -0.96 -14.41
CA HIS A 84 -4.51 -1.48 -13.42
C HIS A 84 -3.67 -0.37 -12.75
N LEU A 85 -3.05 0.51 -13.54
CA LEU A 85 -2.26 1.61 -13.01
C LEU A 85 -3.14 2.67 -12.33
N ALA A 86 -4.30 2.99 -12.89
CA ALA A 86 -5.27 3.91 -12.30
C ALA A 86 -5.71 3.46 -10.90
N GLY A 87 -6.03 2.18 -10.73
CA GLY A 87 -6.41 1.61 -9.44
C GLY A 87 -5.29 1.70 -8.40
N ARG A 88 -4.04 1.46 -8.82
CA ARG A 88 -2.87 1.60 -7.93
C ARG A 88 -2.60 3.05 -7.52
N VAL A 89 -2.80 4.01 -8.43
CA VAL A 89 -2.69 5.44 -8.12
C VAL A 89 -3.83 5.88 -7.19
N ALA A 90 -5.06 5.46 -7.45
CA ALA A 90 -6.22 5.75 -6.60
C ALA A 90 -6.03 5.23 -5.17
N HIS A 91 -5.55 3.98 -5.02
CA HIS A 91 -5.19 3.43 -3.71
C HIS A 91 -4.09 4.26 -3.00
N ALA A 92 -3.10 4.73 -3.75
CA ALA A 92 -2.07 5.60 -3.19
C ALA A 92 -2.59 6.97 -2.73
N THR A 93 -3.52 7.55 -3.47
CA THR A 93 -4.21 8.79 -3.12
C THR A 93 -5.09 8.61 -1.88
N MET A 94 -5.81 7.49 -1.78
CA MET A 94 -6.61 7.14 -0.60
C MET A 94 -5.76 7.07 0.67
N LEU A 95 -4.57 6.46 0.59
CA LEU A 95 -3.68 6.34 1.74
C LEU A 95 -2.93 7.64 2.06
N ASN A 96 -2.53 8.41 1.05
CA ASN A 96 -1.81 9.65 1.23
C ASN A 96 -2.06 10.58 0.04
N ALA A 97 -2.97 11.54 0.21
CA ALA A 97 -3.37 12.47 -0.83
C ALA A 97 -2.18 13.21 -1.47
N ALA A 98 -1.24 13.72 -0.65
CA ALA A 98 -0.09 14.48 -1.15
C ALA A 98 0.87 13.63 -2.02
N ARG A 99 1.08 12.36 -1.67
CA ARG A 99 1.88 11.43 -2.48
C ARG A 99 1.10 10.92 -3.69
N GLY A 100 -0.18 10.65 -3.52
CA GLY A 100 -1.09 10.24 -4.59
C GLY A 100 -1.18 11.28 -5.70
N MET A 101 -1.36 12.56 -5.37
CA MET A 101 -1.37 13.65 -6.35
C MET A 101 -0.10 13.70 -7.21
N LYS A 102 1.07 13.39 -6.64
CA LYS A 102 2.33 13.32 -7.40
C LYS A 102 2.34 12.17 -8.40
N LEU A 103 1.74 11.03 -8.05
CA LEU A 103 1.63 9.89 -8.95
C LEU A 103 0.56 10.14 -10.02
N GLN A 104 -0.57 10.74 -9.62
CA GLN A 104 -1.65 11.15 -10.52
C GLN A 104 -1.13 12.09 -11.61
N ALA A 105 -0.34 13.11 -11.25
CA ALA A 105 0.25 14.03 -12.22
C ALA A 105 1.14 13.32 -13.26
N ILE A 106 1.85 12.24 -12.88
CA ILE A 106 2.65 11.46 -13.83
C ILE A 106 1.74 10.59 -14.69
N PHE A 107 0.72 9.97 -14.08
CA PHE A 107 -0.26 9.13 -14.77
C PHE A 107 -1.03 9.91 -15.85
N ASP A 108 -1.44 11.15 -15.56
CA ASP A 108 -2.16 12.03 -16.48
C ASP A 108 -1.29 12.44 -17.68
N GLY A 109 0.03 12.43 -17.53
CA GLY A 109 0.98 12.71 -18.61
C GLY A 109 1.29 11.51 -19.51
N ILE A 110 0.74 10.32 -19.25
CA ILE A 110 0.94 9.14 -20.09
C ILE A 110 0.06 9.27 -21.35
N VAL A 111 0.70 9.16 -22.51
CA VAL A 111 -0.01 9.00 -23.80
C VAL A 111 -0.45 7.55 -23.93
N TRP A 112 -1.76 7.34 -24.03
CA TRP A 112 -2.38 6.04 -24.21
C TRP A 112 -2.78 5.86 -25.67
N ASP A 113 -2.41 4.74 -26.27
CA ASP A 113 -2.85 4.40 -27.62
C ASP A 113 -4.34 4.03 -27.61
N ALA A 114 -5.06 4.33 -28.70
CA ALA A 114 -6.53 4.23 -28.79
C ALA A 114 -7.10 2.81 -28.57
N GLY A 115 -6.27 1.78 -28.45
CA GLY A 115 -6.68 0.39 -28.17
C GLY A 115 -6.82 0.03 -26.68
N ASP A 116 -6.37 0.88 -25.75
CA ASP A 116 -6.40 0.61 -24.30
C ASP A 116 -7.64 1.17 -23.58
N SER A 117 -8.62 1.67 -24.34
CA SER A 117 -9.88 2.21 -23.80
C SER A 117 -10.88 1.08 -23.61
N GLY A 118 -10.74 0.35 -22.50
CA GLY A 118 -11.78 -0.55 -22.00
C GLY A 118 -13.06 0.24 -21.70
N ALA A 119 -14.16 -0.20 -22.32
CA ALA A 119 -15.53 0.21 -22.04
C ALA A 119 -15.98 -0.15 -20.60
#